data_AF-A0A7C4QNJ0-F1
#
_entry.id   AF-A0A7C4QNJ0-F1
#
_cell.length_a   1.000
_cell.length_b   1.000
_cell.length_c   1.000
_cell.angle_alpha   90.00
_cell.angle_beta   90.00
_cell.angle_gamma   90.00
#
_symmetry.space_group_name_H-M   'P 1'
#
loop_
_entity.id
_entity.type
_entity.pdbx_description
1 polymer ?
#
loop_
_entity_poly.entity_id
_entity_poly.type
_entity_poly.pdbx_seq_one_letter_code
_entity_poly.pdbx_strand_id
1 'polypeptide(L)'
;MLASSSTSKISSPGITEPSAAIVGDSQPADKSRAGPRLDRGRTAPYNGLHRGQAMNKTELLQALAEARAELEAALAGVPEADWLTPGAAGDEWTVKDVLSHLAACEAEVVTGLARVRQGKPPGKVHYTPDEVQAQNARWHAEYKDRPLDRVRADFQGVRRQLLRQVEAFTEQDLAAPRRWLKGAALAEWVREEIVEHDVEHARDLRAWSRR
;
A
#
# COMPACT_ATOMS: atom_id res chain seq x y z
N MET A 1 54.68 17.25 -37.97
CA MET A 1 53.74 17.93 -37.05
C MET A 1 52.34 17.61 -37.53
N LEU A 2 51.63 16.73 -36.83
CA LEU A 2 50.26 16.31 -37.15
C LEU A 2 49.47 16.29 -35.85
N ALA A 3 48.37 17.04 -35.78
CA ALA A 3 47.28 16.81 -34.84
C ALA A 3 46.00 17.52 -35.32
N SER A 4 45.22 16.73 -36.05
CA SER A 4 43.77 16.48 -35.96
C SER A 4 42.78 17.54 -35.44
N SER A 5 41.75 17.73 -36.27
CA SER A 5 40.47 18.38 -36.04
C SER A 5 39.63 17.74 -34.93
N SER A 6 38.96 18.57 -34.13
CA SER A 6 37.95 18.21 -33.13
C SER A 6 36.60 17.85 -33.77
N THR A 7 35.94 16.82 -33.24
CA THR A 7 34.50 16.59 -33.45
C THR A 7 33.91 16.15 -32.11
N SER A 8 33.03 16.97 -31.56
CA SER A 8 32.33 16.72 -30.29
C SER A 8 31.19 15.72 -30.52
N LYS A 9 31.21 14.59 -29.82
CA LYS A 9 30.04 13.71 -29.63
C LYS A 9 29.40 14.03 -28.28
N ILE A 10 28.13 14.39 -28.32
CA ILE A 10 27.27 14.53 -27.14
C ILE A 10 26.74 13.13 -26.81
N SER A 11 27.11 12.58 -25.65
CA SER A 11 26.54 11.34 -25.10
C SER A 11 25.41 11.68 -24.12
N SER A 12 24.25 11.07 -24.30
CA SER A 12 23.13 11.08 -23.36
C SER A 12 23.48 10.34 -22.05
N PRO A 13 22.96 10.78 -20.88
CA PRO A 13 23.15 10.03 -19.63
C PRO A 13 22.17 8.85 -19.56
N GLY A 14 22.74 7.67 -19.32
CA GLY A 14 22.02 6.43 -19.09
C GLY A 14 21.28 6.40 -17.75
N ILE A 15 20.14 5.74 -17.74
CA ILE A 15 19.35 5.40 -16.56
C ILE A 15 20.13 4.36 -15.76
N THR A 16 20.60 4.73 -14.57
CA THR A 16 21.20 3.80 -13.60
C THR A 16 20.10 3.04 -12.85
N GLU A 17 20.10 1.72 -12.98
CA GLU A 17 19.38 0.79 -12.11
C GLU A 17 19.93 0.87 -10.66
N PRO A 18 19.10 0.74 -9.61
CA PRO A 18 19.60 0.71 -8.24
C PRO A 18 20.23 -0.66 -7.93
N SER A 19 21.51 -0.60 -7.58
CA SER A 19 22.37 -1.69 -7.14
C SER A 19 21.87 -2.37 -5.87
N ALA A 20 21.99 -3.70 -5.85
CA ALA A 20 21.78 -4.53 -4.67
C ALA A 20 22.96 -4.46 -3.68
N ALA A 21 22.62 -4.76 -2.42
CA ALA A 21 23.45 -5.05 -1.25
C ALA A 21 24.01 -3.84 -0.45
N ILE A 22 23.69 -3.81 0.85
CA ILE A 22 24.61 -4.16 1.96
C ILE A 22 23.76 -4.68 3.13
N VAL A 23 24.10 -5.87 3.62
CA VAL A 23 23.58 -6.45 4.87
C VAL A 23 24.40 -5.84 6.02
N GLY A 24 23.73 -5.02 6.84
CA GLY A 24 24.27 -4.47 8.08
C GLY A 24 23.60 -5.12 9.28
N ASP A 25 24.42 -5.53 10.24
CA ASP A 25 24.08 -6.21 11.48
C ASP A 25 23.01 -5.44 12.29
N SER A 26 21.88 -6.07 12.60
CA SER A 26 20.74 -5.43 13.28
C SER A 26 20.77 -5.73 14.78
N GLN A 27 20.97 -4.70 15.61
CA GLN A 27 20.62 -4.73 17.03
C GLN A 27 19.13 -5.07 17.21
N PRO A 28 18.73 -5.74 18.31
CA PRO A 28 17.33 -6.08 18.54
C PRO A 28 16.51 -4.81 18.66
N ALA A 29 15.53 -4.65 17.76
CA ALA A 29 14.59 -3.55 17.79
C ALA A 29 13.76 -3.61 19.08
N ASP A 30 13.69 -2.47 19.78
CA ASP A 30 12.81 -2.23 20.91
C ASP A 30 11.34 -2.46 20.47
N LYS A 31 10.64 -3.35 21.19
CA LYS A 31 9.26 -3.77 20.88
C LYS A 31 8.21 -2.67 21.08
N SER A 32 8.60 -1.51 21.62
CA SER A 32 7.76 -0.32 21.76
C SER A 32 7.68 0.54 20.49
N ARG A 33 8.59 0.35 19.52
CA ARG A 33 8.71 1.12 18.26
C ARG A 33 7.94 0.56 17.07
N ALA A 34 7.28 -0.57 17.25
CA ALA A 34 6.49 -1.19 16.21
C ALA A 34 5.15 -0.46 16.12
N GLY A 35 4.80 0.04 14.93
CA GLY A 35 3.47 0.57 14.63
C GLY A 35 2.35 -0.39 15.05
N PRO A 36 1.08 0.06 15.01
CA PRO A 36 -0.03 -0.72 15.55
C PRO A 36 0.05 -2.19 15.14
N ARG A 37 -0.20 -3.09 16.11
CA ARG A 37 -0.25 -4.53 15.88
C ARG A 37 -1.36 -4.79 14.87
N LEU A 38 -1.00 -4.87 13.58
CA LEU A 38 -1.88 -5.37 12.55
C LEU A 38 -2.08 -6.85 12.82
N ASP A 39 -3.11 -7.16 13.61
CA ASP A 39 -3.70 -8.48 13.57
C ASP A 39 -4.30 -8.67 12.18
N ARG A 40 -3.47 -9.19 11.26
CA ARG A 40 -3.89 -9.63 9.90
C ARG A 40 -4.86 -10.81 9.93
N GLY A 41 -5.46 -11.08 11.07
CA GLY A 41 -6.33 -12.21 11.30
C GLY A 41 -7.41 -11.90 12.33
N ARG A 42 -8.27 -10.90 12.06
CA ARG A 42 -9.75 -10.95 12.27
C ARG A 42 -10.37 -9.54 12.28
N THR A 43 -10.56 -8.97 11.10
CA THR A 43 -11.56 -7.91 10.87
C THR A 43 -12.91 -8.58 10.59
N ALA A 44 -13.99 -8.05 11.19
CA ALA A 44 -15.35 -8.49 10.86
C ALA A 44 -15.60 -8.24 9.36
N PRO A 45 -16.22 -9.18 8.62
CA PRO A 45 -16.36 -9.07 7.17
C PRO A 45 -17.10 -7.79 6.79
N TYR A 46 -16.66 -7.13 5.72
CA TYR A 46 -17.49 -6.13 5.04
C TYR A 46 -18.83 -6.79 4.66
N ASN A 47 -19.92 -6.32 5.27
CA ASN A 47 -21.23 -6.98 5.27
C ASN A 47 -22.00 -6.85 3.94
N GLY A 48 -21.32 -6.57 2.82
CA GLY A 48 -21.92 -6.39 1.51
C GLY A 48 -22.12 -7.67 0.67
N LEU A 49 -21.60 -8.83 1.11
CA LEU A 49 -21.64 -10.07 0.31
C LEU A 49 -22.53 -11.14 0.93
N HIS A 50 -23.46 -11.69 0.13
CA HIS A 50 -24.15 -12.93 0.44
C HIS A 50 -23.17 -14.11 0.40
N ARG A 51 -23.18 -14.98 1.42
CA ARG A 51 -22.34 -16.21 1.45
C ARG A 51 -22.58 -17.03 0.17
N GLY A 52 -21.55 -17.18 -0.66
CA GLY A 52 -21.54 -18.11 -1.80
C GLY A 52 -21.38 -17.50 -3.19
N GLN A 53 -21.28 -16.17 -3.34
CA GLN A 53 -20.96 -15.53 -4.62
C GLN A 53 -19.62 -14.79 -4.55
N ALA A 54 -18.75 -15.08 -5.51
CA ALA A 54 -17.48 -14.38 -5.68
C ALA A 54 -17.75 -12.91 -6.04
N MET A 55 -17.00 -12.00 -5.43
CA MET A 55 -17.12 -10.56 -5.68
C MET A 55 -16.83 -10.24 -7.15
N ASN A 56 -17.77 -9.58 -7.82
CA ASN A 56 -17.58 -9.19 -9.21
C ASN A 56 -16.81 -7.86 -9.34
N LYS A 57 -16.33 -7.51 -10.54
CA LYS A 57 -15.53 -6.29 -10.74
C LYS A 57 -16.29 -5.02 -10.33
N THR A 58 -17.58 -4.93 -10.64
CA THR A 58 -18.38 -3.73 -10.32
C THR A 58 -18.49 -3.56 -8.81
N GLU A 59 -18.78 -4.64 -8.10
CA GLU A 59 -18.80 -4.66 -6.63
C GLU A 59 -17.43 -4.27 -6.05
N LEU A 60 -16.33 -4.78 -6.62
CA LEU A 60 -14.98 -4.44 -6.16
C LEU A 60 -14.65 -2.95 -6.35
N LEU A 61 -14.95 -2.40 -7.52
CA LEU A 61 -14.72 -0.98 -7.81
C LEU A 61 -15.59 -0.09 -6.91
N GLN A 62 -16.84 -0.49 -6.66
CA GLN A 62 -17.72 0.22 -5.73
C GLN A 62 -17.16 0.17 -4.30
N ALA A 63 -16.75 -0.99 -3.80
CA ALA A 63 -16.19 -1.13 -2.46
C ALA A 63 -14.89 -0.32 -2.29
N LEU A 64 -14.03 -0.29 -3.31
CA LEU A 64 -12.82 0.55 -3.32
C LEU A 64 -13.16 2.04 -3.25
N ALA A 65 -14.18 2.49 -3.98
CA ALA A 65 -14.63 3.88 -3.97
C ALA A 65 -15.24 4.27 -2.61
N GLU A 66 -16.11 3.43 -2.07
CA GLU A 66 -16.77 3.64 -0.77
C GLU A 66 -15.76 3.68 0.37
N ALA A 67 -14.83 2.72 0.44
CA ALA A 67 -13.82 2.69 1.50
C ALA A 67 -12.87 3.91 1.45
N ARG A 68 -12.46 4.35 0.26
CA ARG A 68 -11.65 5.58 0.14
C ARG A 68 -12.43 6.81 0.53
N ALA A 69 -13.70 6.93 0.12
CA ALA A 69 -14.54 8.04 0.52
C ALA A 69 -14.72 8.06 2.05
N GLU A 70 -14.87 6.89 2.68
CA GLU A 70 -14.95 6.76 4.13
C GLU A 70 -13.68 7.26 4.83
N LEU A 71 -12.50 6.86 4.33
CA LEU A 71 -11.20 7.29 4.84
C LEU A 71 -10.94 8.79 4.62
N GLU A 72 -11.21 9.31 3.43
CA GLU A 72 -11.09 10.73 3.11
C GLU A 72 -12.03 11.59 3.98
N ALA A 73 -13.24 11.11 4.27
CA ALA A 73 -14.15 11.77 5.20
C ALA A 73 -13.61 11.77 6.64
N ALA A 74 -12.93 10.71 7.07
CA ALA A 74 -12.25 10.68 8.37
C ALA A 74 -11.09 11.70 8.42
N LEU A 75 -10.28 11.76 7.36
CA LEU A 75 -9.17 12.71 7.23
C LEU A 75 -9.67 14.17 7.22
N ALA A 76 -10.78 14.45 6.53
CA ALA A 76 -11.39 15.78 6.50
C ALA A 76 -11.91 16.25 7.88
N GLY A 77 -12.19 15.31 8.79
CA GLY A 77 -12.55 15.60 10.17
C GLY A 77 -11.37 15.94 11.08
N VAL A 78 -10.12 15.80 10.62
CA VAL A 78 -8.90 16.10 11.37
C VAL A 78 -8.30 17.42 10.85
N PRO A 79 -8.10 18.44 11.71
CA PRO A 79 -7.40 19.66 11.32
C PRO A 79 -6.00 19.35 10.77
N GLU A 80 -5.63 19.94 9.64
CA GLU A 80 -4.34 19.66 9.00
C GLU A 80 -3.13 19.96 9.90
N ALA A 81 -3.26 20.92 10.81
CA ALA A 81 -2.22 21.24 11.80
C ALA A 81 -1.88 20.05 12.71
N ASP A 82 -2.81 19.13 12.93
CA ASP A 82 -2.64 17.96 13.78
C ASP A 82 -2.10 16.74 13.02
N TRP A 83 -1.92 16.82 11.69
CA TRP A 83 -1.52 15.65 10.88
C TRP A 83 -0.12 15.12 11.18
N LEU A 84 0.69 15.88 11.91
CA LEU A 84 2.01 15.48 12.39
C LEU A 84 2.03 15.16 13.90
N THR A 85 0.87 15.20 14.56
CA THR A 85 0.73 14.85 15.98
C THR A 85 0.65 13.33 16.13
N PRO A 86 1.47 12.71 17.01
CA PRO A 86 1.40 11.28 17.29
C PRO A 86 0.03 10.83 17.83
N GLY A 87 -0.30 9.56 17.60
CA GLY A 87 -1.47 8.90 18.19
C GLY A 87 -2.64 8.66 17.24
N ALA A 88 -2.48 8.98 15.95
CA ALA A 88 -3.51 8.80 14.93
C ALA A 88 -3.85 7.33 14.68
N ALA A 89 -2.87 6.43 14.85
CA ALA A 89 -3.05 4.98 14.91
C ALA A 89 -2.02 4.38 15.87
N GLY A 90 -2.48 3.69 16.93
CA GLY A 90 -1.59 3.35 18.06
C GLY A 90 -1.06 4.59 18.77
N ASP A 91 0.08 4.48 19.45
CA ASP A 91 0.60 5.57 20.29
C ASP A 91 1.55 6.53 19.54
N GLU A 92 2.23 6.05 18.49
CA GLU A 92 3.33 6.81 17.87
C GLU A 92 2.99 7.37 16.48
N TRP A 93 2.06 6.75 15.73
CA TRP A 93 1.88 7.13 14.33
C TRP A 93 1.10 8.42 14.19
N THR A 94 1.59 9.30 13.32
CA THR A 94 0.88 10.49 12.88
C THR A 94 -0.07 10.16 11.71
N VAL A 95 -0.95 11.09 11.34
CA VAL A 95 -1.79 10.93 10.14
C VAL A 95 -0.92 10.77 8.89
N LYS A 96 0.18 11.51 8.80
CA LYS A 96 1.16 11.36 7.71
C LYS A 96 1.70 9.93 7.63
N ASP A 97 2.03 9.32 8.77
CA ASP A 97 2.59 7.96 8.78
C ASP A 97 1.55 6.93 8.36
N VAL A 98 0.28 7.08 8.79
CA VAL A 98 -0.84 6.26 8.33
C VAL A 98 -1.01 6.35 6.82
N LEU A 99 -0.99 7.56 6.24
CA LEU A 99 -1.11 7.75 4.78
C LEU A 99 0.05 7.13 4.01
N SER A 100 1.28 7.27 4.52
CA SER A 100 2.45 6.69 3.89
C SER A 100 2.42 5.16 3.94
N HIS A 101 1.96 4.58 5.06
CA HIS A 101 1.78 3.15 5.24
C HIS A 101 0.74 2.59 4.27
N LEU A 102 -0.45 3.21 4.21
CA LEU A 102 -1.49 2.84 3.27
C LEU A 102 -1.00 2.91 1.82
N ALA A 103 -0.28 3.97 1.46
CA ALA A 103 0.27 4.13 0.12
C ALA A 103 1.27 3.02 -0.24
N ALA A 104 2.11 2.62 0.70
CA ALA A 104 3.09 1.55 0.50
C ALA A 104 2.42 0.17 0.36
N CYS A 105 1.46 -0.17 1.23
CA CYS A 105 0.66 -1.40 1.11
C CYS A 105 -0.06 -1.48 -0.24
N GLU A 106 -0.71 -0.40 -0.65
CA GLU A 106 -1.43 -0.36 -1.91
C GLU A 106 -0.49 -0.50 -3.13
N ALA A 107 0.73 0.03 -3.05
CA ALA A 107 1.74 -0.10 -4.10
C ALA A 107 2.23 -1.55 -4.28
N GLU A 108 2.31 -2.33 -3.20
CA GLU A 108 2.62 -3.77 -3.28
C GLU A 108 1.53 -4.52 -4.05
N VAL A 109 0.25 -4.23 -3.77
CA VAL A 109 -0.89 -4.83 -4.50
C VAL A 109 -0.88 -4.41 -5.97
N VAL A 110 -0.65 -3.14 -6.27
CA VAL A 110 -0.49 -2.63 -7.65
C VAL A 110 0.61 -3.40 -8.39
N THR A 111 1.77 -3.57 -7.75
CA THR A 111 2.91 -4.28 -8.31
C THR A 111 2.58 -5.75 -8.55
N GLY A 112 1.94 -6.41 -7.58
CA GLY A 112 1.53 -7.81 -7.69
C GLY A 112 0.52 -8.02 -8.82
N LEU A 113 -0.51 -7.17 -8.93
CA LEU A 113 -1.48 -7.20 -10.02
C LEU A 113 -0.80 -6.99 -11.39
N ALA A 114 0.11 -6.02 -11.50
CA ALA A 114 0.85 -5.78 -12.74
C ALA A 114 1.69 -7.01 -13.15
N ARG A 115 2.33 -7.68 -12.20
CA ARG A 115 3.10 -8.91 -12.45
C ARG A 115 2.21 -10.06 -12.89
N VAL A 116 1.05 -10.24 -12.25
CA VAL A 116 0.07 -11.28 -12.62
C VAL A 116 -0.43 -11.07 -14.05
N ARG A 117 -0.71 -9.83 -14.46
CA ARG A 117 -1.08 -9.52 -15.86
C ARG A 117 0.00 -9.87 -16.87
N GLN A 118 1.27 -9.84 -16.45
CA GLN A 118 2.42 -10.26 -17.27
C GLN A 118 2.69 -11.77 -17.20
N GLY A 119 1.82 -12.56 -16.57
CA GLY A 119 2.02 -14.00 -16.36
C GLY A 119 3.12 -14.33 -15.34
N LYS A 120 3.53 -13.37 -14.50
CA LYS A 120 4.56 -13.54 -13.48
C LYS A 120 3.93 -13.72 -12.09
N PRO A 121 4.61 -14.39 -11.15
CA PRO A 121 4.16 -14.44 -9.76
C PRO A 121 4.05 -13.02 -9.18
N PRO A 122 3.04 -12.73 -8.32
CA PRO A 122 2.80 -11.40 -7.76
C PRO A 122 3.91 -10.91 -6.82
N GLY A 123 4.82 -11.78 -6.40
CA GLY A 123 5.71 -11.54 -5.27
C GLY A 123 5.19 -12.30 -4.05
N LYS A 124 5.52 -11.82 -2.85
CA LYS A 124 5.06 -12.43 -1.59
C LYS A 124 3.70 -11.87 -1.21
N VAL A 125 2.72 -12.76 -1.04
CA VAL A 125 1.33 -12.40 -0.67
C VAL A 125 0.92 -12.94 0.71
N HIS A 126 1.69 -13.86 1.28
CA HIS A 126 1.48 -14.36 2.65
C HIS A 126 2.67 -13.94 3.49
N TYR A 127 2.41 -13.23 4.59
CA TYR A 127 3.44 -12.85 5.55
C TYR A 127 3.05 -13.36 6.94
N THR A 128 4.05 -13.72 7.73
CA THR A 128 3.87 -13.94 9.17
C THR A 128 3.73 -12.60 9.90
N PRO A 129 3.19 -12.57 11.13
CA PRO A 129 3.12 -11.35 11.93
C PRO A 129 4.46 -10.63 12.08
N ASP A 130 5.55 -11.35 12.31
CA ASP A 130 6.88 -10.75 12.47
C ASP A 130 7.37 -10.11 11.16
N GLU A 131 7.05 -10.71 10.01
CA GLU A 131 7.42 -10.16 8.71
C GLU A 131 6.64 -8.89 8.37
N VAL A 132 5.38 -8.79 8.78
CA VAL A 132 4.64 -7.53 8.64
C VAL A 132 5.22 -6.45 9.53
N GLN A 133 5.55 -6.76 10.77
CA GLN A 133 6.18 -5.78 11.65
C GLN A 133 7.54 -5.30 11.09
N ALA A 134 8.35 -6.22 10.57
CA ALA A 134 9.61 -5.88 9.93
C ALA A 134 9.42 -5.00 8.68
N GLN A 135 8.42 -5.31 7.84
CA GLN A 135 8.11 -4.53 6.64
C GLN A 135 7.59 -3.13 6.98
N ASN A 136 6.71 -3.01 7.98
CA ASN A 136 6.19 -1.73 8.46
C ASN A 136 7.31 -0.87 9.04
N ALA A 137 8.20 -1.44 9.86
CA ALA A 137 9.35 -0.73 10.41
C ALA A 137 10.28 -0.21 9.31
N ARG A 138 10.51 -1.03 8.26
CA ARG A 138 11.29 -0.61 7.09
C ARG A 138 10.64 0.56 6.35
N TRP A 139 9.35 0.47 6.03
CA TRP A 139 8.63 1.55 5.35
C TRP A 139 8.59 2.81 6.20
N HIS A 140 8.32 2.71 7.49
CA HIS A 140 8.34 3.85 8.39
C HIS A 140 9.73 4.53 8.38
N ALA A 141 10.81 3.76 8.48
CA ALA A 141 12.16 4.32 8.40
C ALA A 141 12.47 5.01 7.05
N GLU A 142 11.96 4.46 5.94
CA GLU A 142 12.13 5.00 4.59
C GLU A 142 11.32 6.29 4.35
N TYR A 143 10.13 6.38 4.93
CA TYR A 143 9.17 7.45 4.63
C TYR A 143 9.02 8.51 5.72
N LYS A 144 9.56 8.31 6.94
CA LYS A 144 9.41 9.26 8.07
C LYS A 144 9.78 10.71 7.73
N ASP A 145 10.81 10.91 6.89
CA ASP A 145 11.32 12.23 6.51
C ASP A 145 10.66 12.77 5.22
N ARG A 146 9.74 12.02 4.61
CA ARG A 146 9.03 12.46 3.40
C ARG A 146 8.09 13.62 3.74
N PRO A 147 8.12 14.72 2.96
CA PRO A 147 7.19 15.83 3.15
C PRO A 147 5.72 15.42 3.01
N LEU A 148 4.83 16.04 3.80
CA LEU A 148 3.41 15.69 3.84
C LEU A 148 2.71 15.84 2.48
N ASP A 149 3.03 16.89 1.72
CA ASP A 149 2.51 17.11 0.37
C ASP A 149 2.85 15.95 -0.58
N ARG A 150 4.06 15.39 -0.45
CA ARG A 150 4.50 14.22 -1.21
C ARG A 150 3.77 12.96 -0.78
N VAL A 151 3.63 12.72 0.53
CA VAL A 151 2.86 11.58 1.06
C VAL A 151 1.40 11.62 0.57
N ARG A 152 0.74 12.78 0.60
CA ARG A 152 -0.62 12.95 0.05
C ARG A 152 -0.66 12.63 -1.45
N ALA A 153 0.30 13.15 -2.22
CA ALA A 153 0.36 12.90 -3.65
C ALA A 153 0.54 11.41 -3.98
N ASP A 154 1.38 10.70 -3.22
CA ASP A 154 1.60 9.26 -3.37
C ASP A 154 0.34 8.46 -3.02
N PHE A 155 -0.29 8.78 -1.90
CA PHE A 155 -1.54 8.16 -1.42
C PHE A 155 -2.69 8.29 -2.44
N GLN A 156 -2.80 9.44 -3.10
CA GLN A 156 -3.77 9.63 -4.19
C GLN A 156 -3.32 8.94 -5.49
N GLY A 157 -2.03 9.00 -5.78
CA GLY A 157 -1.42 8.46 -6.99
C GLY A 157 -1.55 6.94 -7.09
N VAL A 158 -1.29 6.24 -5.99
CA VAL A 158 -1.35 4.78 -5.94
C VAL A 158 -2.76 4.25 -6.14
N ARG A 159 -3.80 4.93 -5.61
CA ARG A 159 -5.20 4.56 -5.86
C ARG A 159 -5.58 4.64 -7.33
N ARG A 160 -5.14 5.68 -8.03
CA ARG A 160 -5.33 5.76 -9.48
C ARG A 160 -4.63 4.62 -10.21
N GLN A 161 -3.48 4.16 -9.72
CA GLN A 161 -2.79 3.00 -10.30
C GLN A 161 -3.53 1.70 -10.03
N LEU A 162 -4.03 1.49 -8.81
CA LEU A 162 -4.81 0.31 -8.44
C LEU A 162 -6.06 0.18 -9.30
N LEU A 163 -6.84 1.26 -9.44
CA LEU A 163 -8.05 1.26 -10.27
C LEU A 163 -7.74 0.87 -11.72
N ARG A 164 -6.67 1.42 -12.31
CA ARG A 164 -6.23 1.02 -13.66
C ARG A 164 -5.83 -0.45 -13.76
N GLN A 165 -5.22 -1.02 -12.72
CA GLN A 165 -4.90 -2.46 -12.74
C GLN A 165 -6.16 -3.31 -12.67
N VAL A 166 -7.09 -3.00 -11.75
CA VAL A 166 -8.36 -3.73 -11.58
C VAL A 166 -9.21 -3.65 -12.85
N GLU A 167 -9.34 -2.46 -13.44
CA GLU A 167 -10.08 -2.25 -14.69
C GLU A 167 -9.53 -3.10 -15.84
N ALA A 168 -8.20 -3.27 -15.91
CA ALA A 168 -7.53 -3.96 -16.99
C ALA A 168 -7.60 -5.51 -16.94
N PHE A 169 -8.08 -6.11 -15.85
CA PHE A 169 -8.39 -7.54 -15.82
C PHE A 169 -9.74 -7.83 -16.44
N THR A 170 -10.00 -9.05 -16.92
CA THR A 170 -11.38 -9.45 -17.24
C THR A 170 -12.16 -9.81 -15.97
N GLU A 171 -13.48 -9.84 -16.04
CA GLU A 171 -14.34 -10.34 -14.94
C GLU A 171 -13.90 -11.75 -14.51
N GLN A 172 -13.69 -12.63 -15.50
CA GLN A 172 -13.25 -13.99 -15.29
C GLN A 172 -11.88 -14.06 -14.60
N ASP A 173 -10.92 -13.21 -14.99
CA ASP A 173 -9.59 -13.23 -14.38
C ASP A 173 -9.59 -12.73 -12.92
N LEU A 174 -10.44 -11.75 -12.61
CA LEU A 174 -10.60 -11.24 -11.25
C LEU A 174 -11.25 -12.27 -10.32
N ALA A 175 -12.27 -12.98 -10.83
CA ALA A 175 -13.02 -14.00 -10.09
C ALA A 175 -12.33 -15.38 -10.06
N ALA A 176 -11.35 -15.64 -10.94
CA ALA A 176 -10.70 -16.93 -11.03
C ALA A 176 -9.87 -17.24 -9.76
N PRO A 177 -10.06 -18.41 -9.13
CA PRO A 177 -9.32 -18.81 -7.95
C PRO A 177 -7.83 -19.01 -8.27
N ARG A 178 -6.95 -18.53 -7.39
CA ARG A 178 -5.50 -18.65 -7.55
C ARG A 178 -4.91 -19.58 -6.50
N ARG A 179 -4.16 -20.60 -6.95
CA ARG A 179 -3.50 -21.56 -6.03
C ARG A 179 -2.57 -20.87 -5.03
N TRP A 180 -1.84 -19.84 -5.46
CA TRP A 180 -0.94 -19.06 -4.60
C TRP A 180 -1.68 -18.09 -3.65
N LEU A 181 -2.99 -17.87 -3.84
CA LEU A 181 -3.89 -17.26 -2.86
C LEU A 181 -4.71 -18.30 -2.09
N LYS A 182 -4.23 -19.55 -2.00
CA LYS A 182 -4.93 -20.64 -1.29
C LYS A 182 -6.37 -20.86 -1.79
N GLY A 183 -6.62 -20.58 -3.07
CA GLY A 183 -7.93 -20.74 -3.71
C GLY A 183 -8.78 -19.47 -3.75
N ALA A 184 -8.36 -18.37 -3.13
CA ALA A 184 -9.06 -17.10 -3.24
C ALA A 184 -8.88 -16.44 -4.62
N ALA A 185 -9.81 -15.57 -4.97
CA ALA A 185 -9.82 -14.79 -6.20
C ALA A 185 -8.96 -13.51 -6.07
N LEU A 186 -8.59 -12.89 -7.20
CA LEU A 186 -7.87 -11.60 -7.16
C LEU A 186 -8.75 -10.49 -6.57
N ALA A 187 -10.06 -10.52 -6.85
CA ALA A 187 -10.98 -9.54 -6.29
C ALA A 187 -11.04 -9.61 -4.75
N GLU A 188 -11.06 -10.82 -4.20
CA GLU A 188 -11.04 -11.04 -2.75
C GLU A 188 -9.73 -10.55 -2.13
N TRP A 189 -8.59 -10.85 -2.78
CA TRP A 189 -7.28 -10.36 -2.33
C TRP A 189 -7.21 -8.82 -2.30
N VAL A 190 -7.69 -8.14 -3.35
CA VAL A 190 -7.71 -6.66 -3.38
C VAL A 190 -8.65 -6.09 -2.32
N ARG A 191 -9.82 -6.72 -2.09
CA ARG A 191 -10.74 -6.30 -1.04
C ARG A 191 -10.07 -6.40 0.34
N GLU A 192 -9.47 -7.53 0.65
CA GLU A 192 -8.84 -7.79 1.96
C GLU A 192 -7.66 -6.86 2.22
N GLU A 193 -6.78 -6.67 1.24
CA GLU A 193 -5.57 -5.84 1.43
C GLU A 193 -5.84 -4.33 1.39
N ILE A 194 -6.90 -3.89 0.69
CA ILE A 194 -7.13 -2.46 0.42
C ILE A 194 -8.41 -1.94 1.05
N VAL A 195 -9.57 -2.57 0.75
CA VAL A 195 -10.88 -2.06 1.20
C VAL A 195 -10.97 -2.15 2.72
N GLU A 196 -10.64 -3.30 3.29
CA GLU A 196 -10.71 -3.51 4.74
C GLU A 196 -9.71 -2.61 5.48
N HIS A 197 -8.55 -2.37 4.89
CA HIS A 197 -7.48 -1.55 5.46
C HIS A 197 -7.82 -0.05 5.46
N ASP A 198 -8.41 0.48 4.38
CA ASP A 198 -8.95 1.85 4.35
C ASP A 198 -10.03 2.02 5.43
N VAL A 199 -10.94 1.04 5.60
CA VAL A 199 -12.01 1.07 6.60
C VAL A 199 -11.46 1.00 8.04
N GLU A 200 -10.44 0.17 8.29
CA GLU A 200 -9.77 0.08 9.58
C GLU A 200 -9.19 1.43 9.99
N HIS A 201 -8.37 2.05 9.13
CA HIS A 201 -7.74 3.32 9.46
C HIS A 201 -8.71 4.51 9.46
N ALA A 202 -9.82 4.45 8.70
CA ALA A 202 -10.90 5.42 8.85
C ALA A 202 -11.51 5.38 10.27
N ARG A 203 -11.62 4.19 10.88
CA ARG A 203 -12.10 4.04 12.26
C ARG A 203 -11.09 4.57 13.27
N ASP A 204 -9.81 4.26 13.09
CA ASP A 204 -8.73 4.75 13.96
C ASP A 204 -8.70 6.29 14.00
N LEU A 205 -8.68 6.93 12.83
CA LEU A 205 -8.65 8.38 12.70
C LEU A 205 -9.86 9.05 13.36
N ARG A 206 -11.06 8.50 13.16
CA ARG A 206 -12.27 9.00 13.84
C ARG A 206 -12.23 8.79 15.35
N ALA A 207 -11.65 7.70 15.82
CA ALA A 207 -11.51 7.44 17.25
C ALA A 207 -10.52 8.42 17.88
N TRP A 208 -9.44 8.74 17.17
CA TRP A 208 -8.46 9.71 17.60
C TRP A 208 -8.99 11.15 17.56
N SER A 209 -9.70 11.56 16.51
CA SER A 209 -10.22 12.92 16.33
C SER A 209 -11.30 13.35 17.35
N ARG A 210 -11.82 12.41 18.15
CA ARG A 210 -12.82 12.65 19.20
C ARG A 210 -12.23 12.80 20.60
N ARG A 211 -10.92 12.63 20.75
CA ARG A 211 -10.21 12.78 22.02
C ARG A 211 -10.04 14.26 22.36
#